data_AF-A0A0F9GCC8-F1
#
_entry.id   AF-A0A0F9GCC8-F1
#
_cell.length_a   1.000
_cell.length_b   1.000
_cell.length_c   1.000
_cell.angle_alpha   90.00
_cell.angle_beta   90.00
_cell.angle_gamma   90.00
#
_symmetry.space_group_name_H-M   'P 1'
#
loop_
_entity.id
_entity.type
_entity.pdbx_description
1 polymer ?
#
loop_
_entity_poly.entity_id
_entity_poly.type
_entity_poly.pdbx_seq_one_letter_code
_entity_poly.pdbx_strand_id
1 'polypeptide(L)'
;MPGRAPQKVKDRIAAAMASRPKLKVPYVVPHPNYPNVTDKILCKMGGEVIRGLIPDDRFLEVQVIGTHTLRTQRLIMASLANYQEVEISFDDGSKHTTSLCKHHATRMNMVDVEAVYSADMEQARLDEDAGQGDVRWELWENRQVTGFRII
;
A
#
# COMPACT_ATOMS: atom_id res chain seq x y z
N MET A 1 17.86 -14.61 4.35
CA MET A 1 17.36 -15.80 3.63
C MET A 1 16.76 -15.31 2.33
N PRO A 2 17.18 -15.82 1.15
CA PRO A 2 16.67 -15.33 -0.13
C PRO A 2 15.19 -15.72 -0.34
N GLY A 3 14.33 -14.70 -0.44
CA GLY A 3 12.98 -14.69 -1.02
C GLY A 3 12.02 -15.83 -0.63
N ARG A 4 11.36 -15.70 0.53
CA ARG A 4 10.35 -16.64 1.07
C ARG A 4 9.08 -16.78 0.21
N ALA A 5 8.74 -15.80 -0.62
CA ALA A 5 7.60 -15.93 -1.52
C ALA A 5 7.74 -17.17 -2.44
N PRO A 6 6.71 -18.04 -2.52
CA PRO A 6 6.69 -19.18 -3.44
C PRO A 6 6.90 -18.76 -4.90
N GLN A 7 7.48 -19.63 -5.73
CA GLN A 7 7.72 -19.34 -7.14
C GLN A 7 6.44 -18.95 -7.87
N LYS A 8 5.32 -19.62 -7.58
CA LYS A 8 3.99 -19.30 -8.10
C LYS A 8 3.58 -17.84 -7.86
N VAL A 9 3.87 -17.30 -6.68
CA VAL A 9 3.61 -15.89 -6.35
C VAL A 9 4.50 -14.97 -7.17
N LYS A 10 5.80 -15.29 -7.26
CA LYS A 10 6.76 -14.52 -8.06
C LYS A 10 6.36 -14.48 -9.53
N ASP A 11 5.91 -15.60 -10.09
CA ASP A 11 5.45 -15.70 -11.48
C ASP A 11 4.18 -14.88 -11.71
N ARG A 12 3.23 -14.92 -10.76
CA ARG A 12 1.99 -14.12 -10.81
C ARG A 12 2.29 -12.62 -10.78
N ILE A 13 3.17 -12.19 -9.89
CA ILE A 13 3.65 -10.81 -9.82
C ILE A 13 4.31 -10.40 -11.14
N ALA A 14 5.23 -11.22 -11.65
CA ALA A 14 5.93 -10.93 -12.90
C ALA A 14 4.97 -10.79 -14.09
N ALA A 15 3.98 -11.68 -14.20
CA ALA A 15 2.95 -11.62 -15.23
C ALA A 15 2.11 -10.32 -15.13
N ALA A 16 1.70 -9.95 -13.91
CA ALA A 16 0.96 -8.72 -13.68
C ALA A 16 1.77 -7.47 -14.04
N MET A 17 3.04 -7.39 -13.61
CA MET A 17 3.94 -6.26 -13.91
C MET A 17 4.23 -6.16 -15.42
N ALA A 18 4.38 -7.29 -16.12
CA ALA A 18 4.52 -7.30 -17.57
C ALA A 18 3.25 -6.80 -18.28
N SER A 19 2.07 -7.20 -17.80
CA SER A 19 0.78 -6.74 -18.35
C SER A 19 0.47 -5.27 -18.05
N ARG A 20 1.05 -4.74 -16.95
CA ARG A 20 0.81 -3.38 -16.45
C ARG A 20 2.12 -2.73 -15.97
N PRO A 21 2.99 -2.29 -16.90
CA PRO A 21 4.30 -1.73 -16.56
C PRO A 21 4.24 -0.39 -15.80
N LYS A 22 3.06 0.22 -15.70
CA LYS A 22 2.83 1.46 -14.96
C LYS A 22 2.45 1.25 -13.50
N LEU A 23 2.29 0.00 -13.04
CA LEU A 23 2.05 -0.29 -11.63
C LEU A 23 3.16 0.33 -10.79
N LYS A 24 2.76 0.98 -9.71
CA LYS A 24 3.65 1.57 -8.73
C LYS A 24 3.85 0.56 -7.63
N VAL A 25 5.01 -0.07 -7.65
CA VAL A 25 5.53 -0.87 -6.54
C VAL A 25 7.03 -0.57 -6.41
N PRO A 26 7.54 -0.25 -5.20
CA PRO A 26 6.78 -0.06 -3.96
C PRO A 26 5.82 1.13 -4.04
N TYR A 27 4.63 0.97 -3.47
CA TYR A 27 3.66 2.07 -3.31
C TYR A 27 3.62 2.60 -1.87
N VAL A 28 4.20 1.85 -0.92
CA VAL A 28 4.48 2.33 0.44
C VAL A 28 5.83 3.03 0.40
N VAL A 29 5.86 4.33 0.68
CA VAL A 29 7.08 5.13 0.64
C VAL A 29 7.52 5.42 2.08
N PRO A 30 8.74 5.01 2.47
CA PRO A 30 9.27 5.27 3.80
C PRO A 30 9.72 6.71 3.97
N HIS A 31 9.77 7.17 5.22
CA HIS A 31 10.25 8.51 5.58
C HIS A 31 11.77 8.60 5.39
N PRO A 32 12.29 9.69 4.77
CA PRO A 32 13.71 9.80 4.41
C PRO A 32 14.66 9.71 5.60
N ASN A 33 14.25 10.22 6.76
CA ASN A 33 15.05 10.17 7.99
C ASN A 33 14.67 9.01 8.92
N TYR A 34 13.56 8.32 8.67
CA TYR A 34 13.03 7.25 9.53
C TYR A 34 12.51 6.11 8.66
N PRO A 35 13.38 5.24 8.11
CA PRO A 35 12.99 4.26 7.09
C PRO A 35 11.93 3.24 7.52
N ASN A 36 11.76 3.03 8.83
CA ASN A 36 10.73 2.16 9.41
C ASN A 36 9.36 2.84 9.57
N VAL A 37 9.25 4.12 9.21
CA VAL A 37 8.01 4.90 9.27
C VAL A 37 7.52 5.13 7.85
N THR A 38 6.27 4.76 7.56
CA THR A 38 5.63 5.11 6.29
C THR A 38 5.38 6.61 6.22
N ASP A 39 5.95 7.29 5.23
CA ASP A 39 5.71 8.70 4.92
C ASP A 39 4.41 8.89 4.15
N LYS A 40 4.21 8.07 3.12
CA LYS A 40 3.06 8.16 2.23
C LYS A 40 2.75 6.83 1.55
N ILE A 41 1.50 6.70 1.15
CA ILE A 41 0.99 5.59 0.37
C ILE A 41 0.51 6.16 -0.97
N LEU A 42 1.02 5.58 -2.05
CA LEU A 42 0.70 5.96 -3.42
C LEU A 42 -0.42 5.08 -3.97
N CYS A 43 -1.19 5.62 -4.89
CA CYS A 43 -2.08 4.83 -5.73
C CYS A 43 -1.24 3.90 -6.60
N LYS A 44 -1.53 2.60 -6.53
CA LYS A 44 -0.83 1.55 -7.28
C LYS A 44 -0.86 1.74 -8.79
N MET A 45 -1.90 2.40 -9.31
CA MET A 45 -2.08 2.54 -10.77
C MET A 45 -1.52 3.84 -11.33
N GLY A 46 -1.64 4.95 -10.60
CA GLY A 46 -1.23 6.28 -11.08
C GLY A 46 -0.04 6.90 -10.35
N GLY A 47 0.26 6.46 -9.13
CA GLY A 47 1.35 6.97 -8.30
C GLY A 47 1.03 8.25 -7.53
N GLU A 48 -0.17 8.82 -7.67
CA GLU A 48 -0.62 9.91 -6.81
C GLU A 48 -0.65 9.49 -5.35
N VAL A 49 -0.33 10.43 -4.46
CA VAL A 49 -0.46 10.20 -3.01
C VAL A 49 -1.95 10.04 -2.67
N ILE A 50 -2.27 9.01 -1.90
CA ILE A 50 -3.64 8.75 -1.39
C ILE A 50 -3.69 8.75 0.13
N ARG A 51 -2.57 8.49 0.81
CA ARG A 51 -2.40 8.72 2.24
C ARG A 51 -1.02 9.31 2.51
N GLY A 52 -0.89 10.14 3.52
CA GLY A 52 0.39 10.74 3.90
C GLY A 52 0.42 11.18 5.36
N LEU A 53 1.63 11.33 5.89
CA LEU A 53 1.86 11.97 7.19
C LEU A 53 1.54 13.46 7.10
N ILE A 54 0.61 13.91 7.94
CA ILE A 54 0.28 15.33 8.12
C ILE A 54 0.42 15.71 9.59
N PRO A 55 0.80 16.98 9.90
CA PRO A 55 0.75 17.48 11.26
C PRO A 55 -0.66 17.41 11.84
N ASP A 56 -0.76 16.98 13.10
CA ASP A 56 -1.99 17.04 13.87
C ASP A 56 -1.92 18.25 14.82
N ASP A 57 -2.59 19.34 14.41
CA ASP A 57 -2.61 20.60 15.16
C ASP A 57 -3.20 20.46 16.57
N ARG A 58 -3.97 19.39 16.84
CA ARG A 58 -4.50 19.10 18.18
C ARG A 58 -3.41 18.76 19.20
N PHE A 59 -2.22 18.39 18.74
CA PHE A 59 -1.08 17.98 19.56
C PHE A 59 0.14 18.87 19.34
N LEU A 60 -0.07 20.17 19.09
CA LEU A 60 1.01 21.15 19.07
C LEU A 60 1.46 21.47 20.50
N GLU A 61 2.68 21.07 20.84
CA GLU A 61 3.34 21.42 22.09
C GLU A 61 4.36 22.55 21.80
N VAL A 62 4.26 23.64 22.56
CA VAL A 62 5.18 24.78 22.44
C VAL A 62 5.95 24.94 23.74
N GLN A 63 7.28 24.89 23.64
CA GLN A 63 8.19 25.09 24.77
C GLN A 63 9.17 26.21 24.45
N VAL A 64 9.39 27.11 25.41
CA VAL A 64 10.44 28.13 25.31
C VAL A 64 11.66 27.65 26.07
N ILE A 65 12.79 27.53 25.39
CA ILE A 65 14.08 27.13 25.95
C ILE A 65 15.07 28.27 25.70
N GLY A 66 15.31 29.10 26.72
CA GLY A 66 16.10 30.32 26.59
C GLY A 66 15.45 31.31 25.62
N THR A 67 16.16 31.64 24.52
CA THR A 67 15.66 32.52 23.44
C THR A 67 15.02 31.75 22.29
N HIS A 68 14.96 30.41 22.35
CA HIS A 68 14.39 29.59 21.31
C HIS A 68 12.98 29.11 21.66
N THR A 69 12.11 29.08 20.65
CA THR A 69 10.79 28.45 20.76
C THR A 69 10.83 27.11 20.03
N LEU A 70 10.71 26.02 20.78
CA LEU A 70 10.53 24.67 20.25
C LEU A 70 9.04 24.43 20.01
N ARG A 71 8.70 23.97 18.80
CA ARG A 71 7.35 23.52 18.45
C ARG A 71 7.43 22.05 18.08
N THR A 72 6.77 21.21 18.86
CA THR A 72 6.65 19.78 18.61
C THR A 72 5.25 19.50 18.11
N GLN A 73 5.14 18.86 16.94
CA GLN A 73 3.86 18.42 16.38
C GLN A 73 3.91 16.91 16.18
N ARG A 74 2.79 16.24 16.50
CA ARG A 74 2.61 14.84 16.15
C ARG A 74 2.20 14.74 14.68
N LEU A 75 2.68 13.70 14.01
CA LEU A 75 2.25 13.37 12.66
C LEU A 75 1.23 12.25 12.71
N ILE A 76 0.18 12.33 11.88
CA ILE A 76 -0.81 11.28 11.70
C ILE A 76 -0.85 10.84 10.24
N MET A 77 -1.07 9.55 10.00
CA MET A 77 -1.28 9.01 8.65
C MET A 77 -2.72 9.25 8.21
N ALA A 78 -2.96 10.32 7.45
CA ALA A 78 -4.29 10.72 7.01
C ALA A 78 -4.60 10.24 5.59
N SER A 79 -5.86 9.90 5.34
CA SER A 79 -6.36 9.66 3.98
C SER A 79 -6.67 10.98 3.29
N LEU A 80 -6.18 11.14 2.06
CA LEU A 80 -6.43 12.32 1.24
C LEU A 80 -7.81 12.24 0.58
N ALA A 81 -8.31 13.38 0.08
CA ALA A 81 -9.65 13.45 -0.53
C ALA A 81 -9.86 12.52 -1.74
N ASN A 82 -8.77 12.11 -2.39
CA ASN A 82 -8.76 11.17 -3.51
C ASN A 82 -8.63 9.70 -3.08
N TYR A 83 -8.54 9.37 -1.79
CA TYR A 83 -8.47 8.00 -1.27
C TYR A 83 -9.75 7.20 -1.52
N GLN A 84 -9.61 5.91 -1.83
CA GLN A 84 -10.71 4.97 -1.96
C GLN A 84 -10.25 3.55 -1.57
N GLU A 85 -11.10 2.83 -0.82
CA GLU A 85 -10.94 1.40 -0.56
C GLU A 85 -11.73 0.58 -1.56
N VAL A 86 -11.15 -0.55 -1.95
CA VAL A 86 -11.73 -1.55 -2.83
C VAL A 86 -11.60 -2.90 -2.18
N GLU A 87 -12.72 -3.61 -2.07
CA GLU A 87 -12.79 -4.99 -1.58
C GLU A 87 -12.73 -5.93 -2.78
N ILE A 88 -11.71 -6.77 -2.84
CA ILE A 88 -11.52 -7.83 -3.83
C ILE A 88 -12.12 -9.11 -3.26
N SER A 89 -12.97 -9.79 -4.03
CA SER A 89 -13.54 -11.10 -3.68
C SER A 89 -12.82 -12.21 -4.42
N PHE A 90 -12.69 -13.37 -3.78
CA PHE A 90 -12.02 -14.54 -4.34
C PHE A 90 -12.95 -15.76 -4.44
N ASP A 91 -12.48 -16.77 -5.14
CA ASP A 91 -13.15 -18.05 -5.38
C ASP A 91 -13.35 -18.90 -4.11
N ASP A 92 -12.45 -18.78 -3.15
CA ASP A 92 -12.55 -19.39 -1.82
C ASP A 92 -13.52 -18.65 -0.87
N GLY A 93 -14.18 -17.59 -1.35
CA GLY A 93 -15.09 -16.74 -0.57
C GLY A 93 -14.39 -15.73 0.34
N SER A 94 -13.05 -15.72 0.37
CA SER A 94 -12.29 -14.73 1.12
C SER A 94 -12.33 -13.35 0.45
N LYS A 95 -11.88 -12.33 1.20
CA LYS A 95 -11.88 -10.94 0.77
C LYS A 95 -10.54 -10.27 1.10
N HIS A 96 -10.13 -9.34 0.25
CA HIS A 96 -8.94 -8.52 0.46
C HIS A 96 -9.26 -7.05 0.22
N THR A 97 -9.00 -6.20 1.19
CA THR A 97 -9.19 -4.75 1.04
C THR A 97 -7.90 -4.11 0.60
N THR A 98 -7.97 -3.27 -0.43
CA THR A 98 -6.82 -2.56 -0.98
C THR A 98 -7.15 -1.09 -1.23
N SER A 99 -6.14 -0.24 -1.09
CA SER A 99 -6.28 1.20 -1.29
C SER A 99 -5.87 1.64 -2.70
N LEU A 100 -6.68 2.51 -3.30
CA LEU A 100 -6.44 3.17 -4.58
C LEU A 100 -6.89 4.62 -4.53
N CYS A 101 -6.65 5.37 -5.60
CA CYS A 101 -7.34 6.65 -5.76
C CYS A 101 -8.75 6.44 -6.33
N LYS A 102 -9.67 7.37 -6.07
CA LYS A 102 -11.04 7.39 -6.61
C LYS A 102 -11.09 7.31 -8.14
N HIS A 103 -10.15 7.95 -8.82
CA HIS A 103 -10.10 7.96 -10.29
C HIS A 103 -9.90 6.54 -10.87
N HIS A 104 -8.95 5.78 -10.32
CA HIS A 104 -8.66 4.41 -10.74
C HIS A 104 -9.68 3.42 -10.19
N ALA A 105 -10.12 3.61 -8.94
CA ALA A 105 -11.13 2.76 -8.30
C ALA A 105 -12.42 2.63 -9.13
N THR A 106 -12.85 3.74 -9.75
CA THR A 106 -14.10 3.82 -10.52
C THR A 106 -13.98 3.36 -11.98
N ARG A 107 -12.77 3.09 -12.47
CA ARG A 107 -12.50 2.77 -13.89
C ARG A 107 -11.83 1.41 -14.11
N MET A 108 -11.46 0.73 -13.02
CA MET A 108 -10.76 -0.55 -13.12
C MET A 108 -11.67 -1.63 -13.69
N ASN A 109 -11.10 -2.56 -14.44
CA ASN A 109 -11.73 -3.81 -14.84
C ASN A 109 -11.09 -5.01 -14.12
N MET A 110 -11.53 -6.24 -14.41
CA MET A 110 -10.99 -7.43 -13.75
C MET A 110 -9.48 -7.63 -13.96
N VAL A 111 -8.94 -7.25 -15.12
CA VAL A 111 -7.49 -7.31 -15.39
C VAL A 111 -6.75 -6.30 -14.52
N ASP A 112 -7.31 -5.11 -14.31
CA ASP A 112 -6.76 -4.12 -13.38
C ASP A 112 -6.77 -4.64 -11.93
N VAL A 113 -7.84 -5.32 -11.51
CA VAL A 113 -7.98 -5.82 -10.13
C VAL A 113 -6.93 -6.87 -9.82
N GLU A 114 -6.69 -7.80 -10.75
CA GLU A 114 -5.64 -8.81 -10.64
C GLU A 114 -4.25 -8.17 -10.56
N ALA A 115 -4.01 -7.13 -11.36
CA ALA A 115 -2.79 -6.34 -11.34
C ALA A 115 -2.60 -5.61 -9.99
N VAL A 116 -3.68 -5.06 -9.43
CA VAL A 116 -3.69 -4.39 -8.12
C VAL A 116 -3.42 -5.37 -6.98
N TYR A 117 -4.02 -6.56 -7.00
CA TYR A 117 -3.77 -7.61 -6.01
C TYR A 117 -2.33 -8.11 -6.09
N SER A 118 -1.79 -8.26 -7.29
CA SER A 118 -0.39 -8.63 -7.50
C SER A 118 0.58 -7.54 -7.02
N ALA A 119 0.20 -6.26 -7.12
CA ALA A 119 0.97 -5.17 -6.53
C ALA A 119 0.99 -5.22 -5.00
N ASP A 120 -0.09 -5.67 -4.35
CA ASP A 120 -0.10 -5.93 -2.90
C ASP A 120 0.80 -7.10 -2.52
N MET A 121 0.81 -8.19 -3.31
CA MET A 121 1.73 -9.31 -3.10
C MET A 121 3.19 -8.87 -3.21
N GLU A 122 3.52 -8.04 -4.21
CA GLU A 122 4.90 -7.56 -4.38
C GLU A 122 5.30 -6.62 -3.24
N GLN A 123 4.42 -5.73 -2.77
CA GLN A 123 4.70 -4.92 -1.59
C GLN A 123 4.95 -5.79 -0.35
N ALA A 124 4.11 -6.79 -0.10
CA ALA A 124 4.29 -7.72 1.02
C ALA A 124 5.62 -8.49 0.91
N ARG A 125 6.05 -8.85 -0.31
CA ARG A 125 7.33 -9.50 -0.57
C ARG A 125 8.50 -8.58 -0.25
N LEU A 126 8.42 -7.31 -0.68
CA LEU A 126 9.44 -6.30 -0.38
C LEU A 126 9.52 -6.01 1.12
N ASP A 127 8.39 -5.95 1.80
CA ASP A 127 8.30 -5.74 3.25
C ASP A 127 8.92 -6.92 4.02
N GLU A 128 8.62 -8.16 3.62
CA GLU A 128 9.23 -9.37 4.19
C GLU A 128 10.75 -9.42 3.95
N ASP A 129 11.20 -9.13 2.73
CA ASP A 129 12.63 -9.07 2.41
C ASP A 129 13.36 -7.97 3.21
N ALA A 130 12.66 -6.88 3.55
CA ALA A 130 13.14 -5.81 4.42
C ALA A 130 13.02 -6.13 5.93
N GLY A 131 12.51 -7.31 6.29
CA GLY A 131 12.37 -7.74 7.69
C GLY A 131 11.23 -7.07 8.46
N GLN A 132 10.20 -6.56 7.76
CA GLN A 132 9.03 -5.89 8.36
C GLN A 132 7.95 -6.88 8.86
N GLY A 133 8.22 -8.19 8.78
CA GLY A 133 7.33 -9.24 9.27
C GLY A 133 7.29 -10.44 8.33
N ASP A 134 6.72 -11.55 8.82
CA ASP A 134 6.56 -12.78 8.06
C ASP A 134 5.22 -12.76 7.30
N VAL A 135 5.23 -13.17 6.03
CA VAL A 135 4.01 -13.24 5.21
C VAL A 135 3.52 -14.68 5.10
N ARG A 136 2.23 -14.89 5.38
CA ARG A 136 1.55 -16.18 5.21
C ARG A 136 1.17 -16.42 3.75
N TRP A 137 2.17 -16.72 2.92
CA TRP A 137 2.01 -16.86 1.46
C TRP A 137 0.97 -17.88 1.02
N GLU A 138 0.73 -18.92 1.82
CA GLU A 138 -0.29 -19.94 1.57
C GLU A 138 -1.71 -19.35 1.48
N LEU A 139 -1.93 -18.20 2.13
CA LEU A 139 -3.19 -17.47 2.06
C LEU A 139 -3.31 -16.66 0.77
N TRP A 140 -2.21 -16.30 0.11
CA TRP A 140 -2.23 -15.40 -1.05
C TRP A 140 -2.16 -16.15 -2.38
N GLU A 141 -1.37 -17.21 -2.44
CA GLU A 141 -0.94 -17.89 -3.67
C GLU A 141 -2.06 -18.62 -4.43
N ASN A 142 -3.13 -19.03 -3.72
CA ASN A 142 -4.16 -19.93 -4.27
C ASN A 142 -5.48 -19.23 -4.59
N ARG A 143 -5.60 -17.93 -4.27
CA ARG A 143 -6.84 -17.17 -4.49
C ARG A 143 -6.97 -16.71 -5.94
N GLN A 144 -8.12 -16.96 -6.55
CA GLN A 144 -8.48 -16.41 -7.87
C GLN A 144 -9.48 -15.27 -7.70
N VAL A 145 -9.21 -14.12 -8.33
CA VAL A 145 -10.10 -12.96 -8.25
C VAL A 145 -11.42 -13.26 -8.97
N THR A 146 -12.53 -13.15 -8.25
CA THR A 146 -13.89 -13.36 -8.79
C THR A 146 -14.66 -12.07 -8.98
N GLY A 147 -14.29 -11.02 -8.27
CA GLY A 147 -14.92 -9.70 -8.41
C GLY A 147 -14.31 -8.66 -7.49
N PHE A 148 -14.85 -7.45 -7.56
CA PHE A 148 -14.47 -6.34 -6.67
C PHE A 148 -15.63 -5.37 -6.48
N ARG A 149 -15.59 -4.61 -5.39
CA ARG A 149 -16.50 -3.49 -5.13
C ARG A 149 -15.80 -2.36 -4.40
N ILE A 150 -16.28 -1.14 -4.63
CA ILE A 150 -15.87 0.05 -3.88
C ILE A 150 -16.61 0.04 -2.53
N ILE A 151 -15.90 0.31 -1.43
CA ILE A 151 -16.46 0.36 -0.06
C ILE A 151 -16.31 1.72 0.60
#